data_AF-A0A8F9WFQ1-F1
#
_entry.id   AF-A0A8F9WFQ1-F1
#
_cell.length_a   1.000
_cell.length_b   1.000
_cell.length_c   1.000
_cell.angle_alpha   90.00
_cell.angle_beta   90.00
_cell.angle_gamma   90.00
#
_symmetry.space_group_name_H-M   'P 1'
#
loop_
_entity.id
_entity.type
_entity.pdbx_description
1 polymer ?
#
loop_
_entity_poly.entity_id
_entity_poly.type
_entity_poly.pdbx_seq_one_letter_code
_entity_poly.pdbx_strand_id
1 'polypeptide(L)'
;MNRLVIIGNGFDLAHGLPTSYTSFLNFIWQNVNNINSNYLIKKLFNINYDHFRGDSKFLNYKEFVANARRFYNHGSYNIANSFYGESSFKITYKHFAFADESGEIIFEFSNKLFELITVRNLENWVDIENIYYKALLSIIKETGEFPQLGNIEQLNKEFENIKNLLNYYITENIENIYNFLGSGNELNSIATLFKNKYQDLYRKPDHKLFLEFPYDYKDELIKYDNSLKLSYLGSYESENLFLDFNYTSNVANYVSRLNLENDKKIGKSSHIQIHGTVSSVEDPINFGFGDEMDDNYKVLENIGDNKYLENIKSFMYFNNSNYRKLLNWIESKDYQILIMGHSCGLSDRTLLNTVFEHNNCKSIKVYYHLSEDGTDNFTDLSQNISRHFNKKALMRQKVVDKTLSQPLPQDVRYSYK
;
A
#
# COMPACT_ATOMS: atom_id res chain seq x y z
N MET A 1 13.96 10.76 22.32
CA MET A 1 13.87 9.47 21.62
C MET A 1 13.31 9.76 20.25
N ASN A 2 13.94 9.20 19.23
CA ASN A 2 13.49 9.39 17.86
C ASN A 2 12.24 8.53 17.58
N ARG A 3 11.47 8.91 16.57
CA ARG A 3 10.29 8.16 16.13
C ARG A 3 10.40 7.86 14.65
N LEU A 4 10.26 6.58 14.30
CA LEU A 4 10.05 6.14 12.93
C LEU A 4 8.55 5.94 12.73
N VAL A 5 7.91 6.76 11.91
CA VAL A 5 6.49 6.69 11.62
C VAL A 5 6.31 5.93 10.32
N ILE A 6 5.78 4.72 10.38
CA ILE A 6 5.51 3.89 9.21
C ILE A 6 4.08 4.15 8.77
N ILE A 7 3.94 4.72 7.57
CA ILE A 7 2.65 5.13 7.00
C ILE A 7 2.36 4.32 5.74
N GLY A 8 1.11 3.87 5.59
CA GLY A 8 0.63 3.21 4.38
C GLY A 8 -0.82 3.59 4.06
N ASN A 9 -1.44 2.91 3.08
CA ASN A 9 -2.64 3.41 2.40
C ASN A 9 -3.83 3.64 3.35
N GLY A 10 -3.88 2.90 4.46
CA GLY A 10 -4.88 3.09 5.52
C GLY A 10 -4.85 4.48 6.15
N PHE A 11 -3.72 5.20 6.08
CA PHE A 11 -3.65 6.59 6.52
C PHE A 11 -4.46 7.49 5.59
N ASP A 12 -4.26 7.38 4.28
CA ASP A 12 -5.04 8.12 3.28
C ASP A 12 -6.53 7.75 3.32
N LEU A 13 -6.85 6.47 3.50
CA LEU A 13 -8.23 6.01 3.70
C LEU A 13 -8.88 6.62 4.95
N ALA A 14 -8.11 6.73 6.05
CA ALA A 14 -8.57 7.41 7.27
C ALA A 14 -8.82 8.92 7.06
N HIS A 15 -8.36 9.49 5.94
CA HIS A 15 -8.62 10.86 5.50
C HIS A 15 -9.70 10.97 4.40
N GLY A 16 -10.35 9.85 4.05
CA GLY A 16 -11.38 9.79 3.00
C GLY A 16 -10.84 9.82 1.58
N LEU A 17 -9.53 9.61 1.38
CA LEU A 17 -8.94 9.54 0.05
C LEU A 17 -9.11 8.13 -0.53
N PRO A 18 -9.50 7.97 -1.81
CA PRO A 18 -9.80 6.67 -2.39
C PRO A 18 -8.52 5.92 -2.84
N THR A 19 -7.57 5.67 -1.93
CA THR A 19 -6.26 5.07 -2.26
C THR A 19 -6.21 3.54 -2.14
N SER A 20 -7.34 2.88 -1.86
CA SER A 20 -7.38 1.42 -1.81
C SER A 20 -7.24 0.80 -3.21
N TYR A 21 -6.70 -0.42 -3.29
CA TYR A 21 -6.73 -1.18 -4.55
C TYR A 21 -8.16 -1.42 -5.05
N THR A 22 -9.14 -1.56 -4.16
CA THR A 22 -10.55 -1.66 -4.56
C THR A 22 -11.03 -0.38 -5.27
N SER A 23 -10.66 0.80 -4.76
CA SER A 23 -10.98 2.08 -5.39
C SER A 23 -10.33 2.20 -6.77
N PHE A 24 -9.06 1.80 -6.88
CA PHE A 24 -8.34 1.74 -8.15
C PHE A 24 -9.00 0.78 -9.16
N LEU A 25 -9.34 -0.45 -8.75
CA LEU A 25 -10.01 -1.42 -9.62
C LEU A 25 -11.39 -0.91 -10.06
N ASN A 26 -12.18 -0.33 -9.14
CA ASN A 26 -13.48 0.26 -9.47
C ASN A 26 -13.35 1.40 -10.48
N PHE A 27 -12.33 2.25 -10.36
CA PHE A 27 -12.05 3.30 -11.34
C PHE A 27 -11.84 2.75 -12.75
N ILE A 28 -11.13 1.61 -12.89
CA ILE A 28 -10.93 0.96 -14.19
C ILE A 28 -12.28 0.53 -14.78
N TRP A 29 -13.12 -0.16 -13.98
CA TRP A 29 -14.42 -0.65 -14.42
C TRP A 29 -15.43 0.46 -14.71
N GLN A 30 -15.36 1.59 -13.99
CA GLN A 30 -16.16 2.79 -14.28
C GLN A 30 -15.84 3.42 -15.63
N ASN A 31 -14.64 3.15 -16.17
CA ASN A 31 -14.15 3.72 -17.41
C ASN A 31 -13.97 2.69 -18.55
N VAL A 32 -14.32 1.42 -18.34
CA VAL A 32 -14.14 0.35 -19.34
C VAL A 32 -14.89 0.62 -20.64
N ASN A 33 -16.07 1.24 -20.55
CA ASN A 33 -16.94 1.51 -21.69
C ASN A 33 -16.84 2.94 -22.24
N ASN A 34 -15.85 3.71 -21.80
CA ASN A 34 -15.67 5.08 -22.29
C ASN A 34 -14.78 5.05 -23.54
N ILE A 35 -15.34 5.40 -24.72
CA ILE A 35 -14.55 5.51 -25.97
C ILE A 35 -13.39 6.51 -25.84
N ASN A 36 -13.58 7.55 -25.03
CA ASN A 36 -12.56 8.55 -24.70
C ASN A 36 -11.76 8.17 -23.45
N SER A 37 -11.84 6.91 -22.98
CA SER A 37 -11.04 6.44 -21.87
C SER A 37 -9.56 6.65 -22.15
N ASN A 38 -8.79 6.82 -21.09
CA ASN A 38 -7.34 6.85 -21.15
C ASN A 38 -6.81 5.62 -21.92
N TYR A 39 -5.80 5.83 -22.76
CA TYR A 39 -5.18 4.77 -23.57
C TYR A 39 -4.65 3.60 -22.72
N LEU A 40 -4.27 3.85 -21.46
CA LEU A 40 -3.81 2.83 -20.51
C LEU A 40 -4.92 1.82 -20.17
N ILE A 41 -6.17 2.27 -20.05
CA ILE A 41 -7.32 1.37 -19.83
C ILE A 41 -7.54 0.49 -21.07
N LYS A 42 -7.37 1.07 -22.27
CA LYS A 42 -7.49 0.34 -23.54
C LYS A 42 -6.41 -0.75 -23.71
N LYS A 43 -5.31 -0.71 -22.95
CA LYS A 43 -4.31 -1.79 -22.92
C LYS A 43 -4.75 -3.00 -22.10
N LEU A 44 -5.82 -2.90 -21.30
CA LEU A 44 -6.31 -3.99 -20.45
C LEU A 44 -7.36 -4.87 -21.14
N PHE A 45 -8.05 -4.32 -22.14
CA PHE A 45 -9.17 -4.97 -22.79
C PHE A 45 -9.06 -4.86 -24.32
N ASN A 46 -9.61 -5.84 -25.03
CA ASN A 46 -9.95 -5.74 -26.43
C ASN A 46 -11.48 -5.61 -26.52
N ILE A 47 -11.96 -4.43 -26.90
CA ILE A 47 -13.38 -4.07 -26.92
C ILE A 47 -13.77 -3.58 -28.30
N ASN A 48 -14.78 -4.21 -28.91
CA ASN A 48 -15.45 -3.64 -30.06
C ASN A 48 -16.58 -2.71 -29.58
N TYR A 49 -16.32 -1.40 -29.63
CA TYR A 49 -17.26 -0.36 -29.20
C TYR A 49 -18.51 -0.21 -30.09
N ASP A 50 -18.50 -0.72 -31.33
CA ASP A 50 -19.71 -0.69 -32.19
C ASP A 50 -20.81 -1.60 -31.65
N HIS A 51 -20.39 -2.70 -31.00
CA HIS A 51 -21.26 -3.66 -30.34
C HIS A 51 -21.46 -3.34 -28.85
N PHE A 52 -20.50 -2.66 -28.22
CA PHE A 52 -20.56 -2.28 -26.81
C PHE A 52 -21.45 -1.04 -26.58
N ARG A 53 -22.75 -1.16 -26.89
CA ARG A 53 -23.70 -0.04 -26.78
C ARG A 53 -24.17 0.17 -25.33
N GLY A 54 -23.73 1.26 -24.71
CA GLY A 54 -24.38 1.82 -23.52
C GLY A 54 -23.55 2.90 -22.83
N ASP A 55 -24.15 4.04 -22.49
CA ASP A 55 -23.54 5.07 -21.62
C ASP A 55 -23.42 4.63 -20.15
N SER A 56 -23.39 3.32 -19.90
CA SER A 56 -23.41 2.75 -18.55
C SER A 56 -22.02 2.82 -17.95
N LYS A 57 -21.85 3.68 -16.92
CA LYS A 57 -20.71 3.59 -16.00
C LYS A 57 -20.98 2.45 -15.02
N PHE A 58 -20.12 1.44 -14.98
CA PHE A 58 -20.23 0.35 -14.01
C PHE A 58 -19.52 0.74 -12.72
N LEU A 59 -20.17 0.58 -11.57
CA LEU A 59 -19.53 0.88 -10.29
C LEU A 59 -18.33 -0.02 -10.02
N ASN A 60 -18.39 -1.28 -10.48
CA ASN A 60 -17.36 -2.31 -10.29
C ASN A 60 -17.54 -3.47 -11.28
N TYR A 61 -16.63 -4.46 -11.23
CA TYR A 61 -16.68 -5.64 -12.11
C TYR A 61 -17.93 -6.51 -11.94
N LYS A 62 -18.50 -6.62 -10.73
CA LYS A 62 -19.71 -7.43 -10.52
C LYS A 62 -20.89 -6.87 -11.30
N GLU A 63 -21.02 -5.54 -11.33
CA GLU A 63 -22.04 -4.86 -12.13
C GLU A 63 -21.80 -5.04 -13.63
N PHE A 64 -20.55 -4.95 -14.07
CA PHE A 64 -20.17 -5.24 -15.47
C PHE A 64 -20.58 -6.67 -15.86
N VAL A 65 -20.27 -7.68 -15.05
CA VAL A 65 -20.64 -9.09 -15.30
C VAL A 65 -22.16 -9.25 -15.41
N ALA A 66 -22.92 -8.67 -14.48
CA ALA A 66 -24.38 -8.74 -14.48
C ALA A 66 -24.98 -8.08 -15.73
N ASN A 67 -24.45 -6.93 -16.13
CA ASN A 67 -24.85 -6.24 -17.35
C ASN A 67 -24.52 -7.07 -18.59
N ALA A 68 -23.29 -7.58 -18.70
CA ALA A 68 -22.85 -8.38 -19.83
C ALA A 68 -23.73 -9.63 -20.03
N ARG A 69 -24.02 -10.37 -18.94
CA ARG A 69 -24.89 -11.55 -18.98
C ARG A 69 -26.34 -11.22 -19.34
N ARG A 70 -26.80 -10.00 -19.04
CA ARG A 70 -28.16 -9.54 -19.40
C ARG A 70 -28.27 -9.18 -20.88
N PHE A 71 -27.28 -8.47 -21.43
CA PHE A 71 -27.37 -7.90 -22.78
C PHE A 71 -26.81 -8.80 -23.88
N TYR A 72 -25.84 -9.67 -23.57
CA TYR A 72 -25.16 -10.49 -24.56
C TYR A 72 -25.51 -11.98 -24.46
N ASN A 73 -26.56 -12.35 -23.71
CA ASN A 73 -27.07 -13.71 -23.63
C ASN A 73 -28.28 -13.91 -24.56
N HIS A 74 -28.10 -13.67 -25.86
CA HIS A 74 -29.12 -13.92 -26.88
C HIS A 74 -28.48 -14.38 -28.20
N GLY A 75 -29.27 -14.92 -29.13
CA GLY A 75 -28.79 -15.77 -30.23
C GLY A 75 -27.72 -15.23 -31.19
N SER A 76 -27.38 -13.94 -31.17
CA SER A 76 -26.32 -13.35 -31.99
C SER A 76 -24.98 -13.22 -31.25
N TYR A 77 -25.00 -13.25 -29.92
CA TYR A 77 -23.82 -13.15 -29.07
C TYR A 77 -23.56 -14.46 -28.34
N ASN A 78 -22.29 -14.71 -28.05
CA ASN A 78 -21.85 -15.86 -27.29
C ASN A 78 -20.90 -15.40 -26.18
N ILE A 79 -21.23 -15.77 -24.94
CA ILE A 79 -20.39 -15.55 -23.76
C ILE A 79 -19.70 -16.88 -23.44
N ALA A 80 -18.39 -16.94 -23.67
CA ALA A 80 -17.57 -18.09 -23.34
C ALA A 80 -16.79 -17.82 -22.05
N ASN A 81 -16.96 -18.67 -21.05
CA ASN A 81 -16.16 -18.60 -19.82
C ASN A 81 -14.67 -18.76 -20.15
N SER A 82 -13.81 -18.03 -19.44
CA SER A 82 -12.36 -18.21 -19.54
C SER A 82 -11.89 -19.39 -18.69
N PHE A 83 -10.57 -19.56 -18.55
CA PHE A 83 -9.98 -20.55 -17.64
C PHE A 83 -10.48 -20.41 -16.19
N TYR A 84 -10.92 -19.21 -15.79
CA TYR A 84 -11.45 -18.93 -14.45
C TYR A 84 -12.94 -19.26 -14.27
N GLY A 85 -13.54 -20.04 -15.18
CA GLY A 85 -14.94 -20.41 -15.09
C GLY A 85 -15.86 -19.19 -15.18
N GLU A 86 -16.93 -19.15 -14.38
CA GLU A 86 -17.94 -18.08 -14.47
C GLU A 86 -17.46 -16.69 -14.03
N SER A 87 -16.30 -16.62 -13.38
CA SER A 87 -15.71 -15.37 -12.85
C SER A 87 -15.07 -14.51 -13.94
N SER A 88 -14.76 -15.06 -15.11
CA SER A 88 -14.23 -14.31 -16.26
C SER A 88 -14.70 -14.91 -17.57
N PHE A 89 -14.86 -14.09 -18.59
CA PHE A 89 -15.44 -14.50 -19.86
C PHE A 89 -14.93 -13.66 -21.04
N LYS A 90 -15.16 -14.19 -22.23
CA LYS A 90 -15.03 -13.52 -23.52
C LYS A 90 -16.40 -13.41 -24.18
N ILE A 91 -16.69 -12.26 -24.78
CA ILE A 91 -17.91 -12.04 -25.57
C ILE A 91 -17.54 -12.04 -27.04
N THR A 92 -18.27 -12.82 -27.83
CA THR A 92 -18.15 -12.89 -29.29
C THR A 92 -19.49 -12.63 -29.96
N TYR A 93 -19.47 -12.06 -31.16
CA TYR A 93 -20.65 -11.84 -32.00
C TYR A 93 -20.57 -12.73 -33.24
N LYS A 94 -21.61 -13.52 -33.48
CA LYS A 94 -21.70 -14.37 -34.65
C LYS A 94 -22.44 -13.64 -35.76
N HIS A 95 -21.74 -13.32 -36.84
CA HIS A 95 -22.36 -12.79 -38.05
C HIS A 95 -23.07 -13.93 -38.78
N PHE A 96 -24.41 -13.90 -38.83
CA PHE A 96 -25.22 -14.90 -39.56
C PHE A 96 -24.90 -14.99 -41.07
N ALA A 97 -24.18 -14.01 -41.62
CA ALA A 97 -23.84 -13.92 -43.04
C ALA A 97 -22.51 -14.62 -43.42
N PHE A 98 -21.67 -15.00 -42.45
CA PHE A 98 -20.35 -15.58 -42.73
C PHE A 98 -20.22 -16.95 -42.05
N ALA A 99 -19.66 -17.93 -42.76
CA ALA A 99 -19.44 -19.31 -42.28
C ALA A 99 -18.30 -19.45 -41.25
N ASP A 100 -17.80 -18.32 -40.72
CA ASP A 100 -16.75 -18.32 -39.69
C ASP A 100 -17.38 -18.58 -38.32
N GLU A 101 -17.09 -19.76 -37.77
CA GLU A 101 -17.63 -20.20 -36.47
C GLU A 101 -17.00 -19.44 -35.29
N SER A 102 -15.87 -18.75 -35.49
CA SER A 102 -15.10 -18.13 -34.41
C SER A 102 -15.74 -16.85 -33.85
N GLY A 103 -16.52 -16.15 -34.66
CA GLY A 103 -17.20 -14.91 -34.29
C GLY A 103 -16.26 -13.73 -34.06
N GLU A 104 -16.80 -12.52 -34.19
CA GLU A 104 -16.07 -11.28 -33.91
C GLU A 104 -15.92 -11.05 -32.40
N ILE A 105 -14.73 -10.66 -31.95
CA ILE A 105 -14.46 -10.41 -30.53
C ILE A 105 -15.08 -9.08 -30.13
N ILE A 106 -16.00 -9.13 -29.17
CA ILE A 106 -16.67 -7.94 -28.63
C ILE A 106 -16.01 -7.47 -27.34
N PHE A 107 -15.62 -8.42 -26.49
CA PHE A 107 -14.92 -8.13 -25.24
C PHE A 107 -14.03 -9.32 -24.87
N GLU A 108 -12.77 -9.04 -24.57
CA GLU A 108 -11.87 -9.95 -23.86
C GLU A 108 -10.83 -9.14 -23.08
N PHE A 109 -10.31 -9.74 -22.01
CA PHE A 109 -9.11 -9.22 -21.35
C PHE A 109 -7.90 -9.42 -22.26
N SER A 110 -7.24 -8.32 -22.65
CA SER A 110 -5.97 -8.35 -23.37
C SER A 110 -4.77 -8.43 -22.41
N ASN A 111 -4.94 -7.99 -21.16
CA ASN A 111 -3.97 -8.14 -20.08
C ASN A 111 -4.37 -9.29 -19.15
N LYS A 112 -3.63 -10.40 -19.18
CA LYS A 112 -3.98 -11.63 -18.44
C LYS A 112 -3.66 -11.58 -16.96
N LEU A 113 -2.64 -10.83 -16.56
CA LEU A 113 -2.40 -10.50 -15.15
C LEU A 113 -3.56 -9.66 -14.58
N PHE A 114 -4.07 -8.69 -15.32
CA PHE A 114 -5.22 -7.90 -14.88
C PHE A 114 -6.51 -8.71 -14.79
N GLU A 115 -6.71 -9.67 -15.71
CA GLU A 115 -7.79 -10.67 -15.61
C GLU A 115 -7.68 -11.45 -14.29
N LEU A 116 -6.49 -11.96 -13.96
CA LEU A 116 -6.23 -12.67 -12.71
C LEU A 116 -6.52 -11.80 -11.48
N ILE A 117 -6.01 -10.57 -11.44
CA ILE A 117 -6.25 -9.61 -10.35
C ILE A 117 -7.76 -9.36 -10.17
N THR A 118 -8.47 -9.16 -11.27
CA THR A 118 -9.92 -8.92 -11.26
C THR A 118 -10.67 -10.10 -10.66
N VAL A 119 -10.35 -11.32 -11.10
CA VAL A 119 -11.00 -12.55 -10.62
C VAL A 119 -10.71 -12.76 -9.13
N ARG A 120 -9.46 -12.63 -8.69
CA ARG A 120 -9.09 -12.81 -7.28
C ARG A 120 -9.73 -11.75 -6.38
N ASN A 121 -9.96 -10.54 -6.89
CA ASN A 121 -10.65 -9.47 -6.14
C ASN A 121 -12.15 -9.75 -5.94
N LEU A 122 -12.75 -10.64 -6.74
CA LEU A 122 -14.10 -11.14 -6.46
C LEU A 122 -14.11 -12.10 -5.25
N GLU A 123 -13.02 -12.85 -5.07
CA GLU A 123 -12.92 -13.92 -4.07
C GLU A 123 -12.57 -13.38 -2.68
N ASN A 124 -11.69 -12.38 -2.56
CA ASN A 124 -11.27 -11.73 -1.29
C ASN A 124 -10.58 -10.38 -1.53
N TRP A 125 -10.20 -9.66 -0.46
CA TRP A 125 -9.34 -8.48 -0.55
C TRP A 125 -8.00 -8.83 -1.21
N VAL A 126 -7.61 -8.06 -2.23
CA VAL A 126 -6.44 -8.35 -3.06
C VAL A 126 -5.26 -7.49 -2.69
N ASP A 127 -4.12 -8.14 -2.52
CA ASP A 127 -2.78 -7.56 -2.58
C ASP A 127 -2.22 -7.87 -3.98
N ILE A 128 -2.11 -6.83 -4.81
CA ILE A 128 -1.75 -6.96 -6.22
C ILE A 128 -0.31 -7.48 -6.36
N GLU A 129 0.60 -7.06 -5.49
CA GLU A 129 1.99 -7.51 -5.53
C GLU A 129 2.13 -8.99 -5.20
N ASN A 130 1.32 -9.48 -4.25
CA ASN A 130 1.23 -10.91 -3.94
C ASN A 130 0.67 -11.73 -5.11
N ILE A 131 -0.32 -11.20 -5.85
CA ILE A 131 -0.83 -11.87 -7.06
C ILE A 131 0.25 -11.94 -8.14
N TYR A 132 0.94 -10.83 -8.39
CA TYR A 132 2.07 -10.79 -9.31
C TYR A 132 3.15 -11.81 -8.92
N TYR A 133 3.50 -11.91 -7.64
CA TYR A 133 4.50 -12.86 -7.17
C TYR A 133 4.07 -14.32 -7.38
N LYS A 134 2.81 -14.65 -7.12
CA LYS A 134 2.27 -16.00 -7.41
C LYS A 134 2.27 -16.31 -8.90
N ALA A 135 1.88 -15.33 -9.73
CA ALA A 135 1.97 -15.43 -11.18
C ALA A 135 3.40 -15.73 -11.65
N LEU A 136 4.37 -14.98 -11.13
CA LEU A 136 5.80 -15.18 -11.39
C LEU A 136 6.27 -16.59 -11.02
N LEU A 137 5.94 -17.07 -9.81
CA LEU A 137 6.29 -18.42 -9.37
C LEU A 137 5.65 -19.51 -10.23
N SER A 138 4.42 -19.29 -10.71
CA SER A 138 3.72 -20.25 -11.57
C SER A 138 4.45 -20.48 -12.89
N ILE A 139 5.05 -19.42 -13.45
CA ILE A 139 5.87 -19.45 -14.68
C ILE A 139 7.17 -20.20 -14.41
N ILE A 140 7.87 -19.87 -13.32
CA ILE A 140 9.17 -20.46 -12.98
C ILE A 140 9.07 -21.96 -12.72
N LYS A 141 8.05 -22.36 -11.98
CA LYS A 141 7.86 -23.75 -11.55
C LYS A 141 7.07 -24.57 -12.57
N GLU A 142 6.65 -23.97 -13.67
CA GLU A 142 5.82 -24.59 -14.72
C GLU A 142 4.60 -25.34 -14.16
N THR A 143 4.02 -24.80 -13.07
CA THR A 143 2.94 -25.48 -12.32
C THR A 143 1.65 -25.64 -13.12
N GLY A 144 1.47 -24.83 -14.17
CA GLY A 144 0.21 -24.72 -14.90
C GLY A 144 -0.93 -24.12 -14.08
N GLU A 145 -0.64 -23.46 -12.94
CA GLU A 145 -1.67 -22.83 -12.10
C GLU A 145 -2.38 -21.68 -12.83
N PHE A 146 -1.63 -20.93 -13.64
CA PHE A 146 -2.13 -19.82 -14.46
C PHE A 146 -1.69 -19.99 -15.93
N PRO A 147 -2.27 -20.97 -16.66
CA PRO A 147 -1.80 -21.36 -18.00
C PRO A 147 -2.05 -20.32 -19.09
N GLN A 148 -2.89 -19.30 -18.81
CA GLN A 148 -3.13 -18.17 -19.70
C GLN A 148 -2.06 -17.08 -19.60
N LEU A 149 -1.23 -17.10 -18.55
CA LEU A 149 -0.13 -16.16 -18.44
C LEU A 149 0.92 -16.52 -19.48
N GLY A 150 1.50 -15.49 -20.11
CA GLY A 150 2.61 -15.66 -21.05
C GLY A 150 3.92 -15.98 -20.33
N ASN A 151 5.02 -15.75 -21.04
CA ASN A 151 6.35 -15.78 -20.46
C ASN A 151 6.61 -14.58 -19.52
N ILE A 152 7.78 -14.56 -18.88
CA ILE A 152 8.19 -13.50 -17.97
C ILE A 152 8.16 -12.11 -18.64
N GLU A 153 8.54 -11.99 -19.91
CA GLU A 153 8.48 -10.71 -20.63
C GLU A 153 7.05 -10.19 -20.75
N GLN A 154 6.10 -11.07 -21.09
CA GLN A 154 4.69 -10.71 -21.16
C GLN A 154 4.15 -10.34 -19.77
N LEU A 155 4.50 -11.10 -18.73
CA LEU A 155 4.07 -10.80 -17.35
C LEU A 155 4.59 -9.43 -16.89
N ASN A 156 5.87 -9.13 -17.10
CA ASN A 156 6.45 -7.83 -16.73
C ASN A 156 5.80 -6.69 -17.51
N LYS A 157 5.57 -6.85 -18.81
CA LYS A 157 4.86 -5.86 -19.64
C LYS A 157 3.43 -5.62 -19.17
N GLU A 158 2.72 -6.68 -18.81
CA GLU A 158 1.35 -6.58 -18.29
C GLU A 158 1.30 -5.90 -16.93
N PHE A 159 2.26 -6.19 -16.05
CA PHE A 159 2.38 -5.52 -14.76
C PHE A 159 2.76 -4.05 -14.92
N GLU A 160 3.62 -3.72 -15.87
CA GLU A 160 3.99 -2.34 -16.21
C GLU A 160 2.78 -1.53 -16.71
N ASN A 161 1.86 -2.13 -17.46
CA ASN A 161 0.61 -1.46 -17.83
C ASN A 161 -0.24 -1.10 -16.58
N ILE A 162 -0.27 -1.98 -15.58
CA ILE A 162 -1.01 -1.76 -14.33
C ILE A 162 -0.33 -0.67 -13.49
N LYS A 163 1.00 -0.66 -13.40
CA LYS A 163 1.79 0.39 -12.74
C LYS A 163 1.51 1.77 -13.31
N ASN A 164 1.57 1.89 -14.64
CA ASN A 164 1.31 3.15 -15.33
C ASN A 164 -0.13 3.63 -15.10
N LEU A 165 -1.10 2.72 -15.07
CA LEU A 165 -2.49 3.06 -14.78
C LEU A 165 -2.71 3.44 -13.32
N LEU A 166 -2.00 2.82 -12.37
CA LEU A 166 -2.02 3.21 -10.96
C LEU A 166 -1.44 4.62 -10.78
N ASN A 167 -0.29 4.91 -11.40
CA ASN A 167 0.30 6.25 -11.41
C ASN A 167 -0.71 7.28 -11.95
N TYR A 168 -1.34 6.99 -13.09
CA TYR A 168 -2.37 7.84 -13.68
C TYR A 168 -3.56 8.06 -12.74
N TYR A 169 -4.06 6.99 -12.12
CA TYR A 169 -5.19 7.08 -11.18
C TYR A 169 -4.86 7.98 -9.99
N ILE A 170 -3.69 7.81 -9.37
CA ILE A 170 -3.33 8.59 -8.19
C ILE A 170 -3.11 10.06 -8.57
N THR A 171 -2.44 10.34 -9.71
CA THR A 171 -2.25 11.71 -10.19
C THR A 171 -3.59 12.38 -10.53
N GLU A 172 -4.39 11.79 -11.40
CA GLU A 172 -5.58 12.46 -11.96
C GLU A 172 -6.81 12.37 -11.09
N ASN A 173 -6.97 11.31 -10.29
CA ASN A 173 -8.17 11.10 -9.48
C ASN A 173 -7.96 11.42 -8.00
N ILE A 174 -6.73 11.68 -7.56
CA ILE A 174 -6.41 11.99 -6.17
C ILE A 174 -5.65 13.32 -6.08
N GLU A 175 -4.41 13.38 -6.58
CA GLU A 175 -3.56 14.57 -6.45
C GLU A 175 -4.18 15.81 -7.11
N ASN A 176 -4.74 15.67 -8.31
CA ASN A 176 -5.36 16.78 -9.05
C ASN A 176 -6.77 17.13 -8.57
N ILE A 177 -7.39 16.29 -7.75
CA ILE A 177 -8.78 16.44 -7.33
C ILE A 177 -8.92 16.89 -5.88
N TYR A 178 -8.03 16.48 -4.97
CA TYR A 178 -8.15 16.76 -3.55
C TYR A 178 -7.23 17.89 -3.10
N ASN A 179 -7.77 18.77 -2.26
CA ASN A 179 -6.99 19.85 -1.67
C ASN A 179 -6.32 19.39 -0.37
N PHE A 180 -5.06 18.97 -0.45
CA PHE A 180 -4.27 18.60 0.74
C PHE A 180 -3.86 19.79 1.62
N LEU A 181 -3.99 21.02 1.12
CA LEU A 181 -3.75 22.25 1.87
C LEU A 181 -5.02 22.64 2.65
N GLY A 182 -5.52 21.76 3.53
CA GLY A 182 -6.71 22.02 4.36
C GLY A 182 -6.55 23.24 5.28
N SER A 183 -7.64 23.97 5.55
CA SER A 183 -7.66 25.21 6.34
C SER A 183 -7.29 25.00 7.81
N GLY A 184 -6.08 25.40 8.21
CA GLY A 184 -5.68 25.87 9.56
C GLY A 184 -5.83 24.97 10.79
N ASN A 185 -6.98 24.32 11.02
CA ASN A 185 -7.35 23.73 12.31
C ASN A 185 -7.59 22.20 12.29
N GLU A 186 -7.72 21.58 11.12
CA GLU A 186 -8.17 20.17 11.02
C GLU A 186 -7.10 19.16 11.45
N LEU A 187 -5.80 19.42 11.22
CA LEU A 187 -4.75 18.41 11.48
C LEU A 187 -4.30 18.29 12.95
N ASN A 188 -4.98 18.99 13.87
CA ASN A 188 -4.54 19.11 15.26
C ASN A 188 -4.50 17.77 16.01
N SER A 189 -5.42 16.84 15.72
CA SER A 189 -5.52 15.57 16.42
C SER A 189 -4.27 14.70 16.21
N ILE A 190 -3.86 14.49 14.96
CA ILE A 190 -2.67 13.70 14.62
C ILE A 190 -1.40 14.43 15.09
N ALA A 191 -1.33 15.76 14.94
CA ALA A 191 -0.18 16.53 15.41
C ALA A 191 0.05 16.36 16.92
N THR A 192 -1.03 16.24 17.72
CA THR A 192 -0.90 16.03 19.17
C THR A 192 -0.26 14.70 19.54
N LEU A 193 -0.29 13.69 18.67
CA LEU A 193 0.36 12.38 18.90
C LEU A 193 1.88 12.50 18.97
N PHE A 194 2.44 13.52 18.33
CA PHE A 194 3.88 13.76 18.30
C PHE A 194 4.37 14.65 19.44
N LYS A 195 3.46 15.28 20.20
CA LYS A 195 3.84 16.18 21.31
C LYS A 195 4.42 15.39 22.48
N ASN A 196 5.73 15.51 22.70
CA ASN A 196 6.42 14.95 23.86
C ASN A 196 6.07 15.75 25.12
N LYS A 197 5.39 15.09 26.07
CA LYS A 197 4.99 15.68 27.35
C LYS A 197 5.83 15.10 28.47
N TYR A 198 6.36 15.96 29.34
CA TYR A 198 6.99 15.55 30.60
C TYR A 198 5.98 14.82 31.49
N GLN A 199 6.34 13.64 31.99
CA GLN A 199 5.48 12.76 32.78
C GLN A 199 5.93 12.59 34.24
N ASP A 200 7.14 13.04 34.60
CA ASP A 200 7.78 12.82 35.91
C ASP A 200 7.97 11.32 36.20
N LEU A 201 8.54 10.60 35.23
CA LEU A 201 8.72 9.15 35.27
C LEU A 201 9.56 8.71 36.48
N TYR A 202 10.52 9.52 36.91
CA TYR A 202 11.35 9.24 38.08
C TYR A 202 10.51 9.03 39.35
N ARG A 203 9.44 9.82 39.53
CA ARG A 203 8.56 9.73 40.71
C ARG A 203 7.39 8.77 40.51
N LYS A 204 7.23 8.20 39.31
CA LYS A 204 6.10 7.33 38.95
C LYS A 204 6.63 5.97 38.43
N PRO A 205 7.17 5.11 39.30
CA PRO A 205 7.79 3.85 38.89
C PRO A 205 6.83 2.88 38.18
N ASP A 206 5.52 3.02 38.40
CA ASP A 206 4.45 2.21 37.80
C ASP A 206 3.78 2.90 36.59
N HIS A 207 4.39 3.96 36.05
CA HIS A 207 3.83 4.67 34.91
C HIS A 207 3.70 3.75 33.68
N LYS A 208 2.52 3.74 33.05
CA LYS A 208 2.19 2.86 31.92
C LYS A 208 3.16 2.92 30.74
N LEU A 209 3.85 4.06 30.54
CA LEU A 209 4.86 4.22 29.49
C LEU A 209 6.00 3.21 29.62
N PHE A 210 6.36 2.78 30.84
CA PHE A 210 7.40 1.75 31.01
C PHE A 210 7.00 0.39 30.44
N LEU A 211 5.69 0.12 30.29
CA LEU A 211 5.20 -1.10 29.67
C LEU A 211 5.25 -1.05 28.13
N GLU A 212 5.49 0.13 27.54
CA GLU A 212 5.65 0.25 26.09
C GLU A 212 7.07 -0.10 25.61
N PHE A 213 8.01 -0.35 26.54
CA PHE A 213 9.43 -0.57 26.24
C PHE A 213 10.01 -1.75 27.01
N PRO A 214 11.14 -2.31 26.54
CA PRO A 214 11.94 -3.27 27.28
C PRO A 214 12.35 -2.74 28.66
N TYR A 215 12.40 -3.65 29.65
CA TYR A 215 12.69 -3.32 31.04
C TYR A 215 14.06 -2.64 31.23
N ASP A 216 15.07 -3.08 30.48
CA ASP A 216 16.42 -2.52 30.48
C ASP A 216 16.50 -1.10 29.90
N TYR A 217 15.44 -0.64 29.21
CA TYR A 217 15.35 0.72 28.69
C TYR A 217 14.79 1.74 29.68
N LYS A 218 14.40 1.29 30.89
CA LYS A 218 13.74 2.13 31.91
C LYS A 218 14.55 3.38 32.29
N ASP A 219 15.85 3.24 32.51
CA ASP A 219 16.70 4.35 32.93
C ASP A 219 16.88 5.40 31.81
N GLU A 220 17.00 4.95 30.57
CA GLU A 220 17.05 5.84 29.40
C GLU A 220 15.73 6.59 29.20
N LEU A 221 14.58 5.95 29.45
CA LEU A 221 13.28 6.64 29.43
C LEU A 221 13.19 7.73 30.51
N ILE A 222 13.69 7.47 31.73
CA ILE A 222 13.72 8.48 32.80
C ILE A 222 14.62 9.65 32.42
N LYS A 223 15.82 9.38 31.85
CA LYS A 223 16.72 10.43 31.35
C LYS A 223 16.04 11.26 30.25
N TYR A 224 15.37 10.59 29.31
CA TYR A 224 14.61 11.23 28.25
C TYR A 224 13.49 12.12 28.79
N ASP A 225 12.66 11.62 29.70
CA ASP A 225 11.57 12.39 30.30
C ASP A 225 12.11 13.63 31.03
N ASN A 226 13.18 13.49 31.82
CA ASN A 226 13.83 14.61 32.48
C ASN A 226 14.39 15.65 31.49
N SER A 227 14.84 15.24 30.30
CA SER A 227 15.29 16.18 29.25
C SER A 227 14.13 17.05 28.72
N LEU A 228 12.89 16.53 28.69
CA LEU A 228 11.70 17.30 28.30
C LEU A 228 11.37 18.40 29.30
N LYS A 229 11.66 18.20 30.59
CA LYS A 229 11.52 19.25 31.61
C LYS A 229 12.44 20.45 31.33
N LEU A 230 13.62 20.17 30.80
CA LEU A 230 14.67 21.15 30.50
C LEU A 230 14.57 21.71 29.07
N SER A 231 13.56 21.31 28.27
CA SER A 231 13.46 21.70 26.85
C SER A 231 13.32 23.22 26.63
N TYR A 232 12.93 23.98 27.65
CA TYR A 232 12.96 25.45 27.65
C TYR A 232 14.38 26.05 27.54
N LEU A 233 15.43 25.26 27.85
CA LEU A 233 16.85 25.66 27.81
C LEU A 233 17.55 25.33 26.48
N GLY A 234 16.84 24.76 25.50
CA GLY A 234 17.31 24.67 24.12
C GLY A 234 18.11 23.41 23.72
N SER A 235 18.27 22.42 24.60
CA SER A 235 19.07 21.20 24.33
C SER A 235 18.30 19.96 23.88
N TYR A 236 16.99 20.09 23.60
CA TYR A 236 16.14 18.96 23.23
C TYR A 236 15.98 18.85 21.70
N GLU A 237 16.57 17.82 21.10
CA GLU A 237 16.39 17.46 19.68
C GLU A 237 15.91 16.01 19.57
N SER A 238 14.61 15.83 19.32
CA SER A 238 14.05 14.57 18.84
C SER A 238 13.70 14.68 17.36
N GLU A 239 13.86 13.59 16.64
CA GLU A 239 13.47 13.51 15.24
C GLU A 239 12.29 12.56 15.02
N ASN A 240 11.38 12.94 14.13
CA ASN A 240 10.34 12.08 13.59
C ASN A 240 10.67 11.82 12.12
N LEU A 241 11.01 10.59 11.76
CA LEU A 241 11.16 10.19 10.36
C LEU A 241 9.85 9.54 9.90
N PHE A 242 9.17 10.16 8.96
CA PHE A 242 8.00 9.60 8.29
C PHE A 242 8.46 8.74 7.12
N LEU A 243 8.35 7.43 7.28
CA LEU A 243 8.61 6.44 6.25
C LEU A 243 7.28 6.10 5.56
N ASP A 244 7.12 6.65 4.37
CA ASP A 244 5.86 6.71 3.66
C ASP A 244 5.83 5.70 2.52
N PHE A 245 4.91 4.75 2.63
CA PHE A 245 4.62 3.73 1.63
C PHE A 245 3.43 4.15 0.75
N ASN A 246 2.84 5.32 0.99
CA ASN A 246 1.82 5.88 0.11
C ASN A 246 2.47 6.54 -1.10
N TYR A 247 1.60 6.82 -2.07
CA TYR A 247 1.96 7.48 -3.31
C TYR A 247 1.49 8.94 -3.36
N THR A 248 0.70 9.39 -2.37
CA THR A 248 0.09 10.72 -2.35
C THR A 248 0.95 11.74 -1.61
N SER A 249 0.71 13.02 -1.86
CA SER A 249 1.38 14.14 -1.19
C SER A 249 0.89 14.38 0.26
N ASN A 250 -0.05 13.57 0.76
CA ASN A 250 -0.71 13.78 2.05
C ASN A 250 0.31 13.87 3.22
N VAL A 251 1.21 12.88 3.32
CA VAL A 251 2.19 12.82 4.42
C VAL A 251 3.17 13.98 4.38
N ALA A 252 3.60 14.40 3.19
CA ALA A 252 4.47 15.57 3.04
C ALA A 252 3.84 16.84 3.65
N ASN A 253 2.52 17.03 3.47
CA ASN A 253 1.80 18.15 4.06
C ASN A 253 1.78 18.11 5.60
N TYR A 254 1.65 16.93 6.18
CA TYR A 254 1.76 16.74 7.63
C TYR A 254 3.16 17.11 8.13
N VAL A 255 4.20 16.62 7.46
CA VAL A 255 5.59 16.91 7.83
C VAL A 255 5.90 18.41 7.75
N SER A 256 5.44 19.09 6.70
CA SER A 256 5.58 20.54 6.58
C SER A 256 4.89 21.27 7.74
N ARG A 257 3.67 20.89 8.10
CA ARG A 257 2.93 21.54 9.20
C ARG A 257 3.53 21.28 10.58
N LEU A 258 3.96 20.05 10.86
CA LEU A 258 4.63 19.71 12.11
C LEU A 258 5.90 20.55 12.32
N ASN A 259 6.64 20.83 11.25
CA ASN A 259 7.80 21.70 11.29
C ASN A 259 7.44 23.20 11.42
N LEU A 260 6.27 23.63 10.95
CA LEU A 260 5.78 25.01 11.09
C LEU A 260 5.23 25.33 12.49
N GLU A 261 4.71 24.35 13.24
CA GLU A 261 4.17 24.57 14.60
C GLU A 261 5.22 25.16 15.57
N ASN A 262 6.53 25.10 15.24
CA ASN A 262 7.66 25.60 16.04
C ASN A 262 7.62 25.14 17.52
N ASP A 263 6.94 24.03 17.79
CA ASP A 263 6.87 23.41 19.11
C ASP A 263 8.01 22.40 19.24
N LYS A 264 9.04 22.78 20.02
CA LYS A 264 10.19 21.91 20.30
C LYS A 264 9.78 20.55 20.90
N LYS A 265 8.57 20.42 21.47
CA LYS A 265 8.07 19.15 21.99
C LYS A 265 7.69 18.17 20.89
N ILE A 266 7.41 18.61 19.67
CA ILE A 266 7.15 17.72 18.53
C ILE A 266 8.48 17.12 18.03
N GLY A 267 9.52 17.94 17.98
CA GLY A 267 10.79 17.60 17.34
C GLY A 267 10.78 17.87 15.84
N LYS A 268 11.95 17.68 15.20
CA LYS A 268 12.13 17.90 13.77
C LYS A 268 11.54 16.73 12.99
N SER A 269 10.70 17.02 12.01
CA SER A 269 10.08 15.99 11.18
C SER A 269 10.73 15.94 9.80
N SER A 270 11.01 14.74 9.30
CA SER A 270 11.52 14.47 7.96
C SER A 270 10.67 13.40 7.28
N HIS A 271 10.73 13.34 5.95
CA HIS A 271 9.91 12.45 5.13
C HIS A 271 10.80 11.67 4.17
N ILE A 272 10.57 10.36 4.08
CA ILE A 272 11.14 9.47 3.07
C ILE A 272 9.98 8.73 2.42
N GLN A 273 9.77 8.97 1.13
CA GLN A 273 8.82 8.23 0.32
C GLN A 273 9.51 6.99 -0.25
N ILE A 274 9.23 5.83 0.32
CA ILE A 274 9.98 4.60 0.03
C ILE A 274 9.42 3.86 -1.19
N HIS A 275 8.15 4.11 -1.52
CA HIS A 275 7.48 3.55 -2.69
C HIS A 275 7.54 4.47 -3.91
N GLY A 276 8.32 5.53 -3.86
CA GLY A 276 8.47 6.48 -4.95
C GLY A 276 7.28 7.43 -5.12
N THR A 277 7.48 8.42 -5.98
CA THR A 277 6.58 9.57 -6.14
C THR A 277 5.84 9.51 -7.47
N VAL A 278 4.52 9.75 -7.43
CA VAL A 278 3.71 9.82 -8.65
C VAL A 278 4.23 10.88 -9.60
N SER A 279 4.19 10.59 -10.89
CA SER A 279 4.71 11.47 -11.96
C SER A 279 6.21 11.84 -11.86
N SER A 280 6.99 11.23 -10.95
CA SER A 280 8.44 11.46 -10.85
C SER A 280 9.21 10.52 -11.77
N VAL A 281 10.16 11.07 -12.53
CA VAL A 281 11.10 10.29 -13.35
C VAL A 281 12.30 9.81 -12.53
N GLU A 282 12.73 10.60 -11.53
CA GLU A 282 13.90 10.30 -10.69
C GLU A 282 13.58 9.31 -9.55
N ASP A 283 12.31 9.25 -9.14
CA ASP A 283 11.83 8.39 -8.06
C ASP A 283 10.49 7.77 -8.47
N PRO A 284 10.48 6.89 -9.50
CA PRO A 284 9.26 6.29 -9.99
C PRO A 284 8.63 5.36 -8.95
N ILE A 285 7.35 5.05 -9.15
CA ILE A 285 6.60 4.17 -8.24
C ILE A 285 7.26 2.78 -8.13
N ASN A 286 7.67 2.42 -6.91
CA ASN A 286 8.18 1.10 -6.55
C ASN A 286 7.03 0.16 -6.22
N PHE A 287 6.36 -0.35 -7.25
CA PHE A 287 5.28 -1.33 -7.12
C PHE A 287 5.77 -2.73 -7.50
N GLY A 288 5.72 -3.67 -6.56
CA GLY A 288 6.36 -4.98 -6.71
C GLY A 288 6.45 -5.77 -5.41
N PHE A 289 7.08 -6.94 -5.46
CA PHE A 289 7.16 -7.83 -4.30
C PHE A 289 8.49 -7.69 -3.56
N GLY A 290 8.47 -7.76 -2.22
CA GLY A 290 9.62 -7.46 -1.36
C GLY A 290 9.74 -8.38 -0.15
N ASP A 291 9.46 -9.68 -0.32
CA ASP A 291 9.78 -10.72 0.67
C ASP A 291 10.95 -11.59 0.18
N GLU A 292 12.16 -11.21 0.54
CA GLU A 292 13.37 -12.01 0.26
C GLU A 292 13.51 -13.21 1.22
N MET A 293 12.70 -13.24 2.27
CA MET A 293 12.70 -14.33 3.26
C MET A 293 11.81 -15.50 2.84
N ASP A 294 11.06 -15.37 1.75
CA ASP A 294 10.31 -16.47 1.16
C ASP A 294 11.27 -17.53 0.61
N ASP A 295 11.01 -18.81 0.88
CA ASP A 295 11.87 -19.90 0.42
C ASP A 295 11.97 -19.96 -1.12
N ASN A 296 10.95 -19.49 -1.83
CA ASN A 296 10.92 -19.43 -3.28
C ASN A 296 11.73 -18.26 -3.84
N TYR A 297 12.09 -17.27 -3.02
CA TYR A 297 12.94 -16.17 -3.45
C TYR A 297 14.32 -16.67 -3.91
N LYS A 298 14.88 -17.66 -3.23
CA LYS A 298 16.14 -18.31 -3.65
C LYS A 298 16.03 -18.96 -5.02
N VAL A 299 14.85 -19.43 -5.42
CA VAL A 299 14.65 -19.96 -6.77
C VAL A 299 14.80 -18.84 -7.79
N LEU A 300 14.22 -17.65 -7.54
CA LEU A 300 14.37 -16.48 -8.40
C LEU A 300 15.83 -16.08 -8.62
N GLU A 301 16.60 -15.98 -7.54
CA GLU A 301 18.01 -15.58 -7.62
C GLU A 301 18.87 -16.57 -8.42
N ASN A 302 18.56 -17.87 -8.32
CA ASN A 302 19.33 -18.93 -8.97
C ASN A 302 19.03 -19.10 -10.47
N ILE A 303 17.97 -18.48 -11.01
CA ILE A 303 17.62 -18.58 -12.45
C ILE A 303 18.68 -17.90 -13.33
N GLY A 304 19.32 -16.84 -12.84
CA GLY A 304 20.35 -16.10 -13.59
C GLY A 304 19.82 -15.23 -14.73
N ASP A 305 18.49 -15.03 -14.84
CA ASP A 305 17.86 -14.08 -15.77
C ASP A 305 17.23 -12.92 -14.98
N ASN A 306 17.76 -11.71 -15.19
CA ASN A 306 17.35 -10.50 -14.49
C ASN A 306 15.88 -10.12 -14.72
N LYS A 307 15.22 -10.62 -15.76
CA LYS A 307 13.79 -10.37 -16.01
C LYS A 307 12.91 -10.86 -14.85
N TYR A 308 13.31 -11.93 -14.17
CA TYR A 308 12.58 -12.44 -12.99
C TYR A 308 12.73 -11.54 -11.75
N LEU A 309 13.74 -10.66 -11.75
CA LEU A 309 14.05 -9.75 -10.64
C LEU A 309 13.56 -8.31 -10.89
N GLU A 310 13.09 -8.00 -12.11
CA GLU A 310 12.70 -6.66 -12.56
C GLU A 310 11.68 -5.97 -11.62
N ASN A 311 10.74 -6.76 -11.08
CA ASN A 311 9.65 -6.27 -10.23
C ASN A 311 9.81 -6.61 -8.74
N ILE A 312 11.05 -6.89 -8.31
CA ILE A 312 11.40 -7.12 -6.92
C ILE A 312 11.84 -5.78 -6.29
N LYS A 313 11.18 -5.38 -5.20
CA LYS A 313 11.34 -4.06 -4.55
C LYS A 313 12.77 -3.78 -4.10
N SER A 314 13.48 -4.81 -3.63
CA SER A 314 14.87 -4.65 -3.16
C SER A 314 15.81 -4.09 -4.22
N PHE A 315 15.61 -4.45 -5.49
CA PHE A 315 16.41 -3.88 -6.58
C PHE A 315 15.94 -2.45 -6.92
N MET A 316 14.65 -2.17 -6.80
CA MET A 316 14.10 -0.84 -7.02
C MET A 316 14.63 0.19 -6.00
N TYR A 317 14.90 -0.24 -4.77
CA TYR A 317 15.49 0.63 -3.74
C TYR A 317 16.90 1.15 -4.07
N PHE A 318 17.59 0.58 -5.07
CA PHE A 318 18.87 1.10 -5.56
C PHE A 318 18.72 2.27 -6.54
N ASN A 319 17.50 2.54 -7.04
CA ASN A 319 17.27 3.60 -8.02
C ASN A 319 17.48 5.00 -7.43
N ASN A 320 17.42 5.14 -6.10
CA ASN A 320 17.66 6.41 -5.42
C ASN A 320 18.24 6.21 -4.01
N SER A 321 18.43 7.33 -3.30
CA SER A 321 19.07 7.35 -1.97
C SER A 321 18.10 7.15 -0.80
N ASN A 322 16.80 6.95 -1.02
CA ASN A 322 15.77 6.91 0.03
C ASN A 322 16.00 5.75 1.01
N TYR A 323 16.26 4.54 0.50
CA TYR A 323 16.56 3.40 1.36
C TYR A 323 17.87 3.60 2.14
N ARG A 324 18.92 4.16 1.49
CA ARG A 324 20.18 4.50 2.18
C ARG A 324 19.98 5.54 3.29
N LYS A 325 19.15 6.57 3.06
CA LYS A 325 18.80 7.58 4.07
C LYS A 325 18.10 6.93 5.26
N LEU A 326 17.18 5.99 5.02
CA LEU A 326 16.54 5.20 6.08
C LEU A 326 17.57 4.42 6.90
N LEU A 327 18.46 3.67 6.24
CA LEU A 327 19.51 2.89 6.91
C LEU A 327 20.42 3.79 7.77
N ASN A 328 20.87 4.93 7.24
CA ASN A 328 21.68 5.87 8.01
C ASN A 328 20.92 6.44 9.22
N TRP A 329 19.61 6.65 9.09
CA TRP A 329 18.79 7.19 10.17
C TRP A 329 18.57 6.18 11.29
N ILE A 330 18.27 4.91 10.99
CA ILE A 330 18.04 3.86 12.03
C ILE A 330 19.32 3.52 12.81
N GLU A 331 20.49 3.70 12.19
CA GLU A 331 21.80 3.54 12.83
C GLU A 331 22.15 4.69 13.78
N SER A 332 21.53 5.86 13.61
CA SER A 332 21.98 7.08 14.30
C SER A 332 21.71 7.11 15.80
N LYS A 333 20.51 6.70 16.25
CA LYS A 333 20.05 6.77 17.65
C LYS A 333 18.92 5.77 17.88
N ASP A 334 18.63 5.49 19.16
CA ASP A 334 17.46 4.73 19.57
C ASP A 334 16.14 5.37 19.14
N TYR A 335 15.22 4.53 18.67
CA TYR A 335 13.91 4.96 18.18
C TYR A 335 12.76 4.03 18.58
N GLN A 336 11.57 4.62 18.61
CA GLN A 336 10.29 3.91 18.65
C GLN A 336 9.63 3.96 17.28
N ILE A 337 9.02 2.85 16.87
CA ILE A 337 8.22 2.79 15.65
C ILE A 337 6.77 3.10 16.00
N LEU A 338 6.15 3.97 15.21
CA LEU A 338 4.71 4.23 15.24
C LEU A 338 4.12 3.75 13.90
N ILE A 339 3.23 2.76 13.94
CA ILE A 339 2.56 2.25 12.73
C ILE A 339 1.21 2.95 12.59
N MET A 340 1.01 3.66 11.49
CA MET A 340 -0.19 4.43 11.19
C MET A 340 -0.71 4.10 9.79
N GLY A 341 -1.79 3.31 9.72
CA GLY A 341 -2.44 3.01 8.43
C GLY A 341 -1.63 2.14 7.45
N HIS A 342 -0.46 1.64 7.83
CA HIS A 342 0.26 0.61 7.07
C HIS A 342 -0.32 -0.77 7.36
N SER A 343 -0.45 -1.63 6.35
CA SER A 343 -1.02 -2.98 6.51
C SER A 343 -0.03 -3.99 7.11
N CYS A 344 1.26 -3.67 7.08
CA CYS A 344 2.37 -4.57 7.35
C CYS A 344 2.27 -5.87 6.52
N GLY A 345 1.88 -5.75 5.25
CA GLY A 345 1.83 -6.87 4.31
C GLY A 345 3.21 -7.50 4.04
N LEU A 346 3.21 -8.72 3.52
CA LEU A 346 4.45 -9.45 3.19
C LEU A 346 5.24 -8.79 2.05
N SER A 347 4.59 -8.01 1.19
CA SER A 347 5.23 -7.34 0.06
C SER A 347 6.30 -6.32 0.47
N ASP A 348 6.39 -5.92 1.74
CA ASP A 348 7.42 -5.03 2.29
C ASP A 348 8.31 -5.71 3.36
N ARG A 349 8.25 -7.05 3.47
CA ARG A 349 8.80 -7.81 4.60
C ARG A 349 10.29 -7.60 4.83
N THR A 350 11.10 -7.60 3.79
CA THR A 350 12.56 -7.43 3.94
C THR A 350 12.91 -6.10 4.61
N LEU A 351 12.27 -5.02 4.16
CA LEU A 351 12.49 -3.69 4.73
C LEU A 351 11.92 -3.59 6.15
N LEU A 352 10.70 -4.08 6.38
CA LEU A 352 10.07 -4.04 7.71
C LEU A 352 10.85 -4.87 8.73
N ASN A 353 11.34 -6.06 8.36
CA ASN A 353 12.21 -6.85 9.21
C ASN A 353 13.47 -6.07 9.61
N THR A 354 14.12 -5.42 8.63
CA THR A 354 15.34 -4.63 8.86
C THR A 354 15.10 -3.57 9.94
N VAL A 355 14.00 -2.81 9.85
CA VAL A 355 13.70 -1.76 10.83
C VAL A 355 13.16 -2.28 12.16
N PHE A 356 12.42 -3.39 12.17
CA PHE A 356 11.81 -3.97 13.39
C PHE A 356 12.84 -4.71 14.26
N GLU A 357 13.75 -5.47 13.65
CA GLU A 357 14.76 -6.24 14.38
C GLU A 357 16.05 -5.44 14.64
N HIS A 358 16.16 -4.22 14.13
CA HIS A 358 17.29 -3.33 14.40
C HIS A 358 17.52 -3.13 15.91
N ASN A 359 18.79 -3.09 16.34
CA ASN A 359 19.16 -2.97 17.75
C ASN A 359 18.68 -1.65 18.40
N ASN A 360 18.63 -0.58 17.61
CA ASN A 360 18.15 0.74 18.05
C ASN A 360 16.60 0.84 18.07
N CYS A 361 15.87 -0.12 17.50
CA CYS A 361 14.42 -0.18 17.63
C CYS A 361 14.04 -0.71 19.01
N LYS A 362 13.46 0.12 19.86
CA LYS A 362 13.10 -0.23 21.25
C LYS A 362 11.64 -0.60 21.44
N SER A 363 10.75 -0.08 20.61
CA SER A 363 9.30 -0.24 20.78
C SER A 363 8.59 -0.08 19.44
N ILE A 364 7.48 -0.79 19.24
CA ILE A 364 6.61 -0.73 18.08
C ILE A 364 5.18 -0.54 18.56
N LYS A 365 4.67 0.69 18.40
CA LYS A 365 3.33 1.08 18.81
C LYS A 365 2.41 1.17 17.61
N VAL A 366 1.23 0.58 17.74
CA VAL A 366 0.21 0.53 16.69
C VAL A 366 -0.85 1.61 16.93
N TYR A 367 -1.15 2.39 15.90
CA TYR A 367 -2.36 3.20 15.82
C TYR A 367 -3.35 2.49 14.91
N TYR A 368 -4.28 1.75 15.52
CA TYR A 368 -5.22 0.89 14.80
C TYR A 368 -6.41 1.67 14.24
N HIS A 369 -7.05 1.13 13.21
CA HIS A 369 -8.31 1.64 12.71
C HIS A 369 -9.45 1.13 13.60
N LEU A 370 -10.34 2.04 14.00
CA LEU A 370 -11.58 1.73 14.71
C LEU A 370 -12.73 2.04 13.76
N SER A 371 -13.55 1.05 13.47
CA SER A 371 -14.72 1.15 12.60
C SER A 371 -15.94 1.66 13.39
N GLU A 372 -16.96 2.14 12.67
CA GLU A 372 -18.18 2.71 13.27
C GLU A 372 -18.97 1.68 14.11
N ASP A 373 -18.87 0.39 13.75
CA ASP A 373 -19.50 -0.72 14.48
C ASP A 373 -18.75 -1.14 15.76
N GLY A 374 -17.64 -0.45 16.07
CA GLY A 374 -16.80 -0.71 17.24
C GLY A 374 -15.75 -1.81 17.04
N THR A 375 -15.66 -2.42 15.85
CA THR A 375 -14.59 -3.36 15.51
C THR A 375 -13.29 -2.63 15.19
N ASP A 376 -12.16 -3.32 15.34
CA ASP A 376 -10.84 -2.77 15.02
C ASP A 376 -9.92 -3.79 14.37
N ASN A 377 -8.87 -3.28 13.73
CA ASN A 377 -7.88 -4.09 13.02
C ASN A 377 -6.60 -4.37 13.81
N PHE A 378 -6.57 -4.15 15.14
CA PHE A 378 -5.34 -4.32 15.93
C PHE A 378 -4.80 -5.76 15.85
N THR A 379 -5.69 -6.75 15.99
CA THR A 379 -5.30 -8.17 15.96
C THR A 379 -4.69 -8.52 14.61
N ASP A 380 -5.34 -8.17 13.51
CA ASP A 380 -4.85 -8.45 12.15
C ASP A 380 -3.49 -7.79 11.92
N LEU A 381 -3.33 -6.53 12.36
CA LEU A 381 -2.06 -5.82 12.22
C LEU A 381 -0.96 -6.45 13.06
N SER A 382 -1.25 -6.85 14.30
CA SER A 382 -0.26 -7.52 15.16
C SER A 382 0.17 -8.88 14.58
N GLN A 383 -0.74 -9.62 13.94
CA GLN A 383 -0.43 -10.84 13.23
C GLN A 383 0.45 -10.55 12.00
N ASN A 384 0.15 -9.51 11.24
CA ASN A 384 0.97 -9.06 10.10
C ASN A 384 2.38 -8.68 10.54
N ILE A 385 2.50 -7.85 11.59
CA ILE A 385 3.78 -7.49 12.22
C ILE A 385 4.57 -8.74 12.63
N SER A 386 3.89 -9.74 13.20
CA SER A 386 4.56 -10.98 13.67
C SER A 386 5.31 -11.72 12.55
N ARG A 387 4.86 -11.61 11.29
CA ARG A 387 5.47 -12.28 10.14
C ARG A 387 6.82 -11.65 9.75
N HIS A 388 7.07 -10.41 10.16
CA HIS A 388 8.30 -9.67 9.90
C HIS A 388 9.42 -9.94 10.91
N PHE A 389 9.19 -10.77 11.93
CA PHE A 389 10.21 -11.15 12.91
C PHE A 389 10.72 -12.57 12.68
N ASN A 390 12.05 -12.70 12.58
CA ASN A 390 12.75 -13.98 12.70
C ASN A 390 12.76 -14.44 14.16
N LYS A 391 13.02 -13.52 15.09
CA LYS A 391 13.11 -13.80 16.54
C LYS A 391 11.81 -13.42 17.24
N LYS A 392 10.91 -14.39 17.44
CA LYS A 392 9.61 -14.16 18.11
C LYS A 392 9.72 -13.63 19.54
N ALA A 393 10.84 -13.86 20.22
CA ALA A 393 11.12 -13.25 21.52
C ALA A 393 11.25 -11.72 21.41
N LEU A 394 11.97 -11.21 20.39
CA LEU A 394 12.09 -9.77 20.15
C LEU A 394 10.73 -9.14 19.81
N MET A 395 9.91 -9.83 19.01
CA MET A 395 8.55 -9.39 18.72
C MET A 395 7.75 -9.13 20.00
N ARG A 396 7.70 -10.08 20.93
CA ARG A 396 6.95 -9.94 22.20
C ARG A 396 7.53 -8.87 23.12
N GLN A 397 8.80 -8.51 22.96
CA GLN A 397 9.44 -7.44 23.76
C GLN A 397 9.20 -6.05 23.16
N LYS A 398 9.09 -5.94 21.83
CA LYS A 398 9.00 -4.65 21.14
C LYS A 398 7.58 -4.24 20.78
N VAL A 399 6.70 -5.19 20.43
CA VAL A 399 5.33 -4.87 20.01
C VAL A 399 4.49 -4.52 21.23
N VAL A 400 3.94 -3.31 21.23
CA VAL A 400 3.15 -2.76 22.34
C VAL A 400 1.74 -3.35 22.35
N ASP A 401 1.26 -3.73 23.52
CA ASP A 401 -0.07 -4.29 23.72
C ASP A 401 -1.20 -3.32 23.34
N LYS A 402 -2.38 -3.88 23.01
CA LYS A 402 -3.56 -3.10 22.60
C LYS A 402 -4.00 -2.07 23.65
N THR A 403 -3.91 -2.40 24.93
CA THR A 403 -4.32 -1.55 26.05
C THR A 403 -3.47 -0.28 26.20
N LEU A 404 -2.27 -0.28 25.60
CA LEU A 404 -1.33 0.86 25.57
C LEU A 404 -1.30 1.55 24.20
N SER A 405 -1.96 0.94 23.22
CA SER A 405 -2.18 1.46 21.87
C SER A 405 -3.50 2.25 21.81
N GLN A 406 -3.72 2.98 20.74
CA GLN A 406 -4.92 3.81 20.59
C GLN A 406 -5.36 3.90 19.13
N PRO A 407 -6.63 4.23 18.85
CA PRO A 407 -7.09 4.44 17.49
C PRO A 407 -6.31 5.57 16.80
N LEU A 408 -6.03 5.41 15.51
CA LEU A 408 -5.59 6.51 14.66
C LEU A 408 -6.76 7.52 14.55
N PRO A 409 -6.54 8.82 14.80
CA PRO A 409 -7.57 9.84 14.57
C PRO A 409 -8.05 9.83 13.11
N GLN A 410 -9.37 9.95 12.92
CA GLN A 410 -10.04 9.91 11.60
C GLN A 410 -10.93 11.14 11.39
N ASP A 411 -10.55 12.27 12.00
CA ASP A 411 -11.31 13.51 12.04
C ASP A 411 -10.93 14.52 10.94
N VAL A 412 -9.92 14.19 10.12
CA VAL A 412 -9.50 15.01 8.98
C VAL A 412 -10.10 14.46 7.69
N ARG A 413 -10.71 15.31 6.87
CA ARG A 413 -11.22 14.96 5.53
C ARG A 413 -10.79 16.03 4.54
N TYR A 414 -10.25 15.63 3.39
CA TYR A 414 -9.87 16.58 2.35
C TYR A 414 -11.06 16.94 1.47
N SER A 415 -11.21 18.24 1.17
CA SER A 415 -12.19 18.71 0.20
C SER A 415 -11.69 18.52 -1.23
N TYR A 416 -12.62 18.49 -2.17
CA TYR A 416 -12.30 18.63 -3.59
C TYR A 416 -11.72 20.03 -3.89
N LYS A 417 -10.86 20.12 -4.92
CA LYS A 417 -10.28 21.35 -5.45
C LYS A 417 -11.29 22.18 -6.24
#